data_AF-A0A8S1JHP1-F1
#
_entry.id   AF-A0A8S1JHP1-F1
#
_cell.length_a   1.000
_cell.length_b   1.000
_cell.length_c   1.000
_cell.angle_alpha   90.00
_cell.angle_beta   90.00
_cell.angle_gamma   90.00
#
_symmetry.space_group_name_H-M   'P 1'
#
loop_
_entity.id
_entity.type
_entity.pdbx_description
1 polymer ?
#
loop_
_entity_poly.entity_id
_entity_poly.type
_entity_poly.pdbx_seq_one_letter_code
_entity_poly.pdbx_strand_id
1 'polypeptide(L)'
;MDRSELLLAFLAGAGAALAASCAAARYFRADGPTVAKGRSVTSSAGGGPAAYETTRAVDEYLQFHYGDKDVLPYERGPKDALNFVQRCALLCEKYCVGLQDFTGENGEVTALDVGCAVGGTTFELARSFPHVLGLDYSQKFVSAAKEMLLEGSMAYQTVVEGELMERRVACVPDDIERSRVRFMVGDACALPDLRPFDAILASNLICRLPDPMSFFRSLPRLTKQGGIVVLISPYSWLEAWTPKSQWLGGYWSKDEGAVAVRTAKRLQEVMDGLGFDLVHQEDVPFMIREHARKYQWGMSHGTVWKKRTGE
;
A
#
# COMPACT_ATOMS: atom_id res chain seq x y z
N MET A 1 -50.03 -10.72 35.94
CA MET A 1 -49.29 -10.21 34.76
C MET A 1 -47.91 -10.83 34.79
N ASP A 2 -47.61 -11.56 33.72
CA ASP A 2 -46.61 -12.62 33.64
C ASP A 2 -45.18 -12.08 33.46
N ARG A 3 -44.19 -12.79 34.03
CA ARG A 3 -42.76 -12.44 34.07
C ARG A 3 -42.02 -12.66 32.74
N SER A 4 -42.77 -12.94 31.67
CA SER A 4 -42.28 -13.21 30.32
C SER A 4 -42.09 -11.95 29.45
N GLU A 5 -42.69 -10.80 29.81
CA GLU A 5 -42.54 -9.55 29.05
C GLU A 5 -41.35 -8.67 29.47
N LEU A 6 -40.77 -8.88 30.66
CA LEU A 6 -39.60 -8.10 31.10
C LEU A 6 -38.27 -8.59 30.48
N LEU A 7 -38.24 -9.80 29.91
CA LEU A 7 -37.02 -10.37 29.32
C LEU A 7 -36.82 -9.99 27.84
N LEU A 8 -37.87 -9.52 27.14
CA LEU A 8 -37.74 -9.02 25.77
C LEU A 8 -37.22 -7.57 25.69
N ALA A 9 -37.32 -6.79 26.77
CA ALA A 9 -36.81 -5.42 26.81
C ALA A 9 -35.29 -5.32 27.02
N PHE A 10 -34.62 -6.41 27.45
CA PHE A 10 -33.17 -6.44 27.66
C PHE A 10 -32.36 -6.98 26.47
N LEU A 11 -33.03 -7.55 25.46
CA LEU A 11 -32.38 -8.03 24.22
C LEU A 11 -32.55 -7.10 23.02
N ALA A 12 -33.29 -5.99 23.16
CA ALA A 12 -33.44 -4.97 22.12
C ALA A 12 -32.48 -3.77 22.28
N GLY A 13 -31.65 -3.74 23.33
CA GLY A 13 -30.82 -2.59 23.70
C GLY A 13 -29.32 -2.67 23.34
N ALA A 14 -28.85 -3.77 22.73
CA ALA A 14 -27.43 -3.99 22.44
C ALA A 14 -27.08 -4.06 20.94
N GLY A 15 -28.05 -3.87 20.03
CA GLY A 15 -27.90 -4.08 18.59
C GLY A 15 -27.94 -2.82 17.72
N ALA A 16 -28.01 -1.62 18.30
CA ALA A 16 -28.12 -0.36 17.54
C ALA A 16 -27.17 0.71 18.11
N ALA A 17 -25.90 0.36 18.31
CA ALA A 17 -24.86 1.37 18.31
C ALA A 17 -24.68 1.83 16.86
N LEU A 18 -25.03 3.09 16.62
CA LEU A 18 -25.10 3.75 15.33
C LEU A 18 -24.04 3.25 14.34
N ALA A 19 -24.47 2.92 13.12
CA ALA A 19 -23.66 3.13 11.93
C ALA A 19 -23.41 4.65 11.81
N ALA A 20 -22.54 5.17 12.67
CA ALA A 20 -21.94 6.47 12.45
C ALA A 20 -21.16 6.31 11.15
N SER A 21 -21.54 7.05 10.11
CA SER A 21 -20.74 7.13 8.89
C SER A 21 -19.28 7.33 9.29
N CYS A 22 -18.35 6.66 8.60
CA CYS A 22 -16.94 6.73 8.91
C CYS A 22 -16.43 8.19 8.98
N ALA A 23 -17.13 9.14 8.35
CA ALA A 23 -16.88 10.57 8.48
C ALA A 23 -17.07 11.13 9.91
N ALA A 24 -18.05 10.63 10.67
CA ALA A 24 -18.33 11.04 12.05
C ALA A 24 -17.42 10.36 13.10
N ALA A 25 -16.89 9.17 12.79
CA ALA A 25 -16.01 8.42 13.70
C ALA A 25 -14.54 8.89 13.69
N ARG A 26 -14.13 9.74 12.73
CA ARG A 26 -12.74 10.20 12.53
C ARG A 26 -12.14 10.99 13.69
N TYR A 27 -12.98 11.52 14.58
CA TYR A 27 -12.54 12.39 15.68
C TYR A 27 -13.23 12.04 17.00
N PHE A 28 -12.94 10.87 17.55
CA PHE A 28 -13.06 10.69 19.00
C PHE A 28 -11.76 11.16 19.66
N ARG A 29 -11.74 12.42 20.13
CA ARG A 29 -10.77 12.86 21.15
C ARG A 29 -11.07 12.05 22.41
N ALA A 30 -10.24 11.06 22.71
CA ALA A 30 -10.20 10.50 24.04
C ALA A 30 -9.45 11.51 24.92
N ASP A 31 -10.18 12.26 25.75
CA ASP A 31 -9.59 13.05 26.83
C ASP A 31 -9.08 12.08 27.91
N GLY A 32 -7.84 11.62 27.77
CA GLY A 32 -7.19 10.79 28.77
C GLY A 32 -5.74 10.47 28.40
N PRO A 33 -4.78 10.58 29.35
CA PRO A 33 -3.37 10.28 29.07
C PRO A 33 -3.18 8.78 28.85
N THR A 34 -2.97 8.35 27.61
CA THR A 34 -2.43 7.01 27.32
C THR A 34 -0.91 7.07 27.31
N VAL A 35 -0.27 6.68 28.42
CA VAL A 35 1.19 6.50 28.48
C VAL A 35 1.55 5.21 27.74
N ALA A 36 2.04 5.33 26.51
CA ALA A 36 2.57 4.19 25.77
C ALA A 36 4.01 3.91 26.20
N LYS A 37 4.28 2.77 26.85
CA LYS A 37 5.65 2.37 27.22
C LYS A 37 6.50 2.13 25.96
N GLY A 38 7.60 2.88 25.83
CA GLY A 38 8.79 2.46 25.09
C GLY A 38 8.63 2.27 23.58
N ARG A 39 7.93 3.17 22.88
CA ARG A 39 7.99 3.19 21.40
C ARG A 39 9.23 3.96 20.95
N SER A 40 10.05 3.32 20.10
CA SER A 40 11.17 3.99 19.42
C SER A 40 10.67 5.27 18.73
N VAL A 41 11.50 6.33 18.68
CA VAL A 41 11.24 7.59 17.96
C VAL A 41 11.86 7.64 16.55
N THR A 42 12.63 6.62 16.15
CA THR A 42 13.21 6.54 14.79
C THR A 42 12.19 6.09 13.75
N SER A 43 12.29 6.58 12.52
CA SER A 43 11.33 6.22 11.47
C SER A 43 11.47 4.76 11.03
N SER A 44 10.33 4.12 10.75
CA SER A 44 10.28 2.75 10.19
C SER A 44 11.09 2.60 8.88
N ALA A 45 11.26 3.67 8.11
CA ALA A 45 11.99 3.68 6.83
C ALA A 45 13.48 3.26 6.89
N GLY A 46 14.13 3.29 8.06
CA GLY A 46 15.55 3.00 8.22
C GLY A 46 15.90 1.63 8.83
N GLY A 47 14.93 0.92 9.40
CA GLY A 47 15.20 -0.19 10.35
C GLY A 47 15.24 -1.61 9.76
N GLY A 48 15.24 -1.77 8.44
CA GLY A 48 15.13 -3.09 7.79
C GLY A 48 13.76 -3.76 7.99
N PRO A 49 13.56 -5.02 7.53
CA PRO A 49 12.26 -5.68 7.51
C PRO A 49 11.54 -5.73 8.87
N ALA A 50 12.28 -5.91 9.97
CA ALA A 50 11.71 -5.94 11.32
C ALA A 50 11.04 -4.61 11.74
N ALA A 51 11.37 -3.50 11.08
CA ALA A 51 10.75 -2.20 11.35
C ALA A 51 9.25 -2.19 11.05
N TYR A 52 8.79 -3.03 10.12
CA TYR A 52 7.37 -3.17 9.77
C TYR A 52 6.59 -4.08 10.72
N GLU A 53 7.26 -4.88 11.55
CA GLU A 53 6.63 -5.75 12.54
C GLU A 53 6.33 -5.04 13.87
N THR A 54 6.11 -3.73 13.84
CA THR A 54 5.82 -2.91 15.02
C THR A 54 4.42 -2.30 14.96
N THR A 55 3.77 -2.12 16.12
CA THR A 55 2.47 -1.43 16.17
C THR A 55 2.59 0.02 15.68
N ARG A 56 3.74 0.67 15.93
CA ARG A 56 4.01 2.01 15.40
C ARG A 56 3.98 2.03 13.86
N ALA A 57 4.61 1.06 13.20
CA ALA A 57 4.57 1.00 11.73
C ALA A 57 3.14 0.80 11.22
N VAL A 58 2.35 -0.07 11.86
CA VAL A 58 0.93 -0.24 11.51
C VAL A 58 0.18 1.10 11.64
N ASP A 59 0.33 1.80 12.77
CA ASP A 59 -0.30 3.11 13.00
C ASP A 59 0.13 4.16 11.94
N GLU A 60 1.43 4.23 11.61
CA GLU A 60 1.97 5.14 10.59
C GLU A 60 1.43 4.81 9.18
N TYR A 61 1.30 3.53 8.83
CA TYR A 61 0.79 3.12 7.53
C TYR A 61 -0.73 3.25 7.44
N LEU A 62 -1.48 3.05 8.53
CA LEU A 62 -2.90 3.39 8.58
C LEU A 62 -3.11 4.89 8.36
N GLN A 63 -2.27 5.73 8.98
CA GLN A 63 -2.26 7.16 8.72
C GLN A 63 -1.91 7.49 7.26
N PHE A 64 -0.89 6.83 6.71
CA PHE A 64 -0.43 7.09 5.33
C PHE A 64 -1.47 6.68 4.28
N HIS A 65 -2.17 5.56 4.50
CA HIS A 65 -3.10 4.99 3.52
C HIS A 65 -4.52 5.59 3.61
N TYR A 66 -5.00 5.89 4.82
CA TYR A 66 -6.40 6.27 5.06
C TYR A 66 -6.56 7.66 5.68
N GLY A 67 -5.45 8.33 6.00
CA GLY A 67 -5.50 9.68 6.56
C GLY A 67 -5.97 10.70 5.53
N ASP A 68 -6.82 11.62 5.97
CA ASP A 68 -7.36 12.69 5.14
C ASP A 68 -6.44 13.93 5.12
N LYS A 69 -6.97 15.06 4.63
CA LYS A 69 -6.25 16.34 4.57
C LYS A 69 -5.71 16.81 5.92
N ASP A 70 -6.26 16.35 7.04
CA ASP A 70 -5.86 16.77 8.38
C ASP A 70 -4.59 16.05 8.85
N VAL A 71 -4.10 15.06 8.10
CA VAL A 71 -2.74 14.54 8.29
C VAL A 71 -1.71 15.65 8.13
N LEU A 72 -1.92 16.57 7.20
CA LEU A 72 -1.03 17.71 6.94
C LEU A 72 -1.84 19.01 7.04
N PRO A 73 -2.04 19.60 8.23
CA PRO A 73 -2.91 20.77 8.38
C PRO A 73 -2.25 22.09 7.92
N TYR A 74 -0.94 22.09 7.68
CA TYR A 74 -0.19 23.30 7.34
C TYR A 74 -0.45 23.77 5.91
N GLU A 75 -0.85 25.05 5.73
CA GLU A 75 -1.14 25.64 4.42
C GLU A 75 0.03 25.50 3.43
N ARG A 76 1.27 25.73 3.89
CA ARG A 76 2.49 25.65 3.08
C ARG A 76 3.09 24.25 2.95
N GLY A 77 2.38 23.21 3.38
CA GLY A 77 2.82 21.82 3.19
C GLY A 77 2.55 21.32 1.76
N PRO A 78 3.32 20.35 1.24
CA PRO A 78 3.14 19.81 -0.11
C PRO A 78 1.89 18.91 -0.15
N LYS A 79 0.72 19.52 -0.40
CA LYS A 79 -0.59 18.85 -0.38
C LYS A 79 -0.76 17.81 -1.49
N ASP A 80 -0.04 17.99 -2.59
CA ASP A 80 0.04 17.06 -3.71
C ASP A 80 0.62 15.69 -3.32
N ALA A 81 1.36 15.61 -2.22
CA ALA A 81 1.89 14.37 -1.67
C ALA A 81 0.85 13.52 -0.90
N LEU A 82 -0.35 14.06 -0.65
CA LEU A 82 -1.47 13.31 -0.05
C LEU A 82 -2.12 12.37 -1.08
N ASN A 83 -3.02 11.50 -0.62
CA ASN A 83 -3.77 10.55 -1.45
C ASN A 83 -2.86 9.68 -2.35
N PHE A 84 -1.71 9.26 -1.81
CA PHE A 84 -0.73 8.47 -2.56
C PHE A 84 -1.33 7.16 -3.07
N VAL A 85 -2.04 6.41 -2.21
CA VAL A 85 -2.62 5.11 -2.56
C VAL A 85 -3.69 5.22 -3.65
N GLN A 86 -4.50 6.27 -3.61
CA GLN A 86 -5.50 6.57 -4.66
C GLN A 86 -4.82 6.83 -6.00
N ARG A 87 -3.78 7.68 -6.02
CA ARG A 87 -3.03 7.98 -7.25
C ARG A 87 -2.33 6.75 -7.82
N CYS A 88 -1.80 5.88 -6.96
CA CYS A 88 -1.22 4.60 -7.39
C CYS A 88 -2.26 3.69 -8.06
N ALA A 89 -3.44 3.53 -7.45
CA ALA A 89 -4.51 2.71 -8.03
C ALA A 89 -5.05 3.29 -9.36
N LEU A 90 -5.18 4.62 -9.45
CA LEU A 90 -5.59 5.31 -10.67
C LEU A 90 -4.64 5.07 -11.84
N LEU A 91 -3.33 4.93 -11.59
CA LEU A 91 -2.37 4.54 -12.63
C LEU A 91 -2.68 3.14 -13.18
N CYS A 92 -3.00 2.17 -12.33
CA CYS A 92 -3.42 0.84 -12.83
C CYS A 92 -4.70 0.94 -13.64
N GLU A 93 -5.73 1.59 -13.12
CA GLU A 93 -7.03 1.73 -13.79
C GLU A 93 -6.87 2.34 -15.18
N LYS A 94 -6.22 3.50 -15.28
CA LYS A 94 -6.07 4.28 -16.53
C LYS A 94 -5.49 3.43 -17.67
N TYR A 95 -4.56 2.54 -17.38
CA TYR A 95 -3.89 1.71 -18.39
C TYR A 95 -4.53 0.31 -18.56
N CYS A 96 -5.47 -0.05 -17.70
CA CYS A 96 -6.23 -1.31 -17.79
C CYS A 96 -7.64 -1.14 -18.38
N VAL A 97 -8.16 0.09 -18.59
CA VAL A 97 -9.49 0.31 -19.18
C VAL A 97 -9.68 -0.42 -20.51
N GLY A 98 -8.64 -0.43 -21.36
CA GLY A 98 -8.68 -1.14 -22.65
C GLY A 98 -8.65 -2.68 -22.55
N LEU A 99 -8.48 -3.24 -21.35
CA LEU A 99 -8.57 -4.68 -21.09
C LEU A 99 -10.00 -5.11 -20.71
N GLN A 100 -10.86 -4.16 -20.36
CA GLN A 100 -12.27 -4.45 -20.09
C GLN A 100 -13.00 -4.61 -21.42
N ASP A 101 -13.39 -5.84 -21.71
CA ASP A 101 -14.04 -6.21 -22.94
C ASP A 101 -15.56 -6.16 -22.79
N PHE A 102 -16.22 -5.29 -23.54
CA PHE A 102 -17.67 -5.20 -23.56
C PHE A 102 -18.36 -6.46 -24.10
N THR A 103 -17.63 -7.30 -24.83
CA THR A 103 -18.15 -8.58 -25.34
C THR A 103 -18.17 -9.67 -24.27
N GLY A 104 -17.43 -9.49 -23.17
CA GLY A 104 -17.25 -10.50 -22.12
C GLY A 104 -16.40 -11.70 -22.55
N GLU A 105 -15.77 -11.67 -23.72
CA GLU A 105 -14.87 -12.74 -24.18
C GLU A 105 -13.62 -12.82 -23.31
N ASN A 106 -13.12 -11.68 -22.86
CA ASN A 106 -12.11 -11.59 -21.81
C ASN A 106 -12.83 -11.56 -20.44
N GLY A 107 -12.61 -12.59 -19.63
CA GLY A 107 -13.20 -12.70 -18.29
C GLY A 107 -12.84 -11.55 -17.35
N GLU A 108 -13.37 -11.56 -16.13
CA GLU A 108 -13.19 -10.45 -15.18
C GLU A 108 -11.70 -10.10 -14.94
N VAL A 109 -11.42 -8.79 -14.98
CA VAL A 109 -10.06 -8.27 -14.77
C VAL A 109 -9.62 -8.42 -13.32
N THR A 110 -8.42 -8.93 -13.10
CA THR A 110 -7.87 -9.17 -11.76
C THR A 110 -6.64 -8.32 -11.49
N ALA A 111 -6.48 -7.88 -10.25
CA ALA A 111 -5.34 -7.08 -9.80
C ALA A 111 -4.58 -7.74 -8.64
N LEU A 112 -3.26 -7.57 -8.64
CA LEU A 112 -2.36 -7.96 -7.56
C LEU A 112 -1.63 -6.71 -7.04
N ASP A 113 -1.77 -6.43 -5.75
CA ASP A 113 -1.04 -5.38 -5.03
C ASP A 113 0.06 -6.04 -4.18
N VAL A 114 1.32 -5.93 -4.64
CA VAL A 114 2.49 -6.55 -4.01
C VAL A 114 3.17 -5.52 -3.10
N GLY A 115 3.36 -5.88 -1.83
CA GLY A 115 3.74 -4.93 -0.79
C GLY A 115 2.57 -4.05 -0.36
N CYS A 116 1.39 -4.64 -0.17
CA CYS A 116 0.15 -3.89 0.07
C CYS A 116 0.09 -3.14 1.40
N ALA A 117 1.03 -3.40 2.31
CA ALA A 117 1.01 -2.97 3.70
C ALA A 117 -0.39 -3.16 4.32
N VAL A 118 -0.99 -2.09 4.85
CA VAL A 118 -2.31 -2.13 5.51
C VAL A 118 -3.49 -2.06 4.52
N GLY A 119 -3.26 -2.27 3.22
CA GLY A 119 -4.29 -2.57 2.21
C GLY A 119 -4.93 -1.38 1.49
N GLY A 120 -4.44 -0.16 1.71
CA GLY A 120 -5.05 1.07 1.17
C GLY A 120 -5.17 1.06 -0.34
N THR A 121 -4.06 0.82 -1.04
CA THR A 121 -4.06 0.70 -2.52
C THR A 121 -4.90 -0.48 -2.99
N THR A 122 -4.87 -1.61 -2.27
CA THR A 122 -5.68 -2.79 -2.58
C THR A 122 -7.18 -2.48 -2.56
N PHE A 123 -7.67 -1.69 -1.59
CA PHE A 123 -9.05 -1.24 -1.55
C PHE A 123 -9.36 -0.28 -2.70
N GLU A 124 -8.49 0.68 -3.00
CA GLU A 124 -8.71 1.62 -4.10
C GLU A 124 -8.78 0.91 -5.47
N LEU A 125 -7.97 -0.14 -5.69
CA LEU A 125 -8.07 -0.98 -6.88
C LEU A 125 -9.43 -1.66 -7.00
N ALA A 126 -10.10 -2.01 -5.90
CA ALA A 126 -11.40 -2.69 -5.95
C ALA A 126 -12.54 -1.85 -6.55
N ARG A 127 -12.32 -0.54 -6.74
CA ARG A 127 -13.22 0.34 -7.52
C ARG A 127 -13.35 -0.13 -8.97
N SER A 128 -12.25 -0.60 -9.54
CA SER A 128 -12.09 -0.84 -10.98
C SER A 128 -11.84 -2.31 -11.31
N PHE A 129 -11.40 -3.10 -10.32
CA PHE A 129 -11.11 -4.53 -10.45
C PHE A 129 -12.08 -5.36 -9.58
N PRO A 130 -12.89 -6.26 -10.17
CA PRO A 130 -13.79 -7.16 -9.43
C PRO A 130 -13.07 -8.10 -8.44
N HIS A 131 -11.80 -8.39 -8.69
CA HIS A 131 -10.99 -9.26 -7.85
C HIS A 131 -9.60 -8.67 -7.62
N VAL A 132 -9.29 -8.35 -6.36
CA VAL A 132 -7.99 -7.80 -5.96
C VAL A 132 -7.37 -8.65 -4.86
N LEU A 133 -6.12 -9.05 -5.05
CA LEU A 133 -5.30 -9.69 -4.03
C LEU A 133 -4.23 -8.72 -3.54
N GLY A 134 -4.26 -8.39 -2.25
CA GLY A 134 -3.15 -7.71 -1.57
C GLY A 134 -2.21 -8.72 -0.91
N LEU A 135 -0.91 -8.58 -1.14
CA LEU A 135 0.13 -9.41 -0.57
C LEU A 135 1.18 -8.55 0.11
N ASP A 136 1.55 -8.87 1.35
CA ASP A 136 2.67 -8.23 2.04
C ASP A 136 3.46 -9.26 2.86
N TYR A 137 4.76 -9.01 3.05
CA TYR A 137 5.62 -9.86 3.87
C TYR A 137 5.26 -9.73 5.35
N SER A 138 4.82 -8.56 5.78
CA SER A 138 4.54 -8.29 7.18
C SER A 138 3.23 -8.91 7.65
N GLN A 139 3.32 -9.76 8.66
CA GLN A 139 2.15 -10.37 9.29
C GLN A 139 1.27 -9.30 9.95
N LYS A 140 1.86 -8.30 10.60
CA LYS A 140 1.10 -7.22 11.25
C LYS A 140 0.36 -6.33 10.28
N PHE A 141 0.98 -5.98 9.15
CA PHE A 141 0.31 -5.22 8.10
C PHE A 141 -0.87 -5.99 7.52
N VAL A 142 -0.68 -7.27 7.16
CA VAL A 142 -1.77 -8.09 6.64
C VAL A 142 -2.88 -8.30 7.67
N SER A 143 -2.55 -8.45 8.94
CA SER A 143 -3.56 -8.54 10.01
C SER A 143 -4.40 -7.25 10.10
N ALA A 144 -3.76 -6.08 10.06
CA ALA A 144 -4.48 -4.79 10.03
C ALA A 144 -5.33 -4.63 8.76
N ALA A 145 -4.83 -5.05 7.59
CA ALA A 145 -5.58 -5.04 6.35
C ALA A 145 -6.83 -5.95 6.41
N LYS A 146 -6.71 -7.12 7.04
CA LYS A 146 -7.84 -8.03 7.29
C LYS A 146 -8.86 -7.48 8.29
N GLU A 147 -8.41 -6.75 9.30
CA GLU A 147 -9.30 -6.04 10.23
C GLU A 147 -10.08 -4.93 9.50
N MET A 148 -9.39 -4.10 8.70
CA MET A 148 -10.01 -3.11 7.82
C MET A 148 -11.00 -3.76 6.83
N LEU A 149 -10.68 -4.95 6.31
CA LEU A 149 -11.57 -5.70 5.43
C LEU A 149 -12.85 -6.15 6.14
N LEU A 150 -12.76 -6.63 7.38
CA LEU A 150 -13.89 -7.13 8.16
C LEU A 150 -14.76 -5.99 8.69
N GLU A 151 -14.15 -5.03 9.38
CA GLU A 151 -14.83 -3.98 10.15
C GLU A 151 -15.07 -2.71 9.32
N GLY A 152 -14.37 -2.54 8.19
CA GLY A 152 -14.40 -1.31 7.38
C GLY A 152 -13.65 -0.14 8.03
N SER A 153 -13.19 -0.29 9.26
CA SER A 153 -12.45 0.73 10.00
C SER A 153 -11.55 0.10 11.06
N MET A 154 -10.53 0.85 11.51
CA MET A 154 -9.61 0.41 12.55
C MET A 154 -9.12 1.61 13.36
N ALA A 155 -9.14 1.51 14.69
CA ALA A 155 -8.58 2.53 15.56
C ALA A 155 -7.06 2.42 15.61
N TYR A 156 -6.37 3.56 15.62
CA TYR A 156 -4.91 3.62 15.66
C TYR A 156 -4.43 4.84 16.47
N GLN A 157 -3.15 4.89 16.80
CA GLN A 157 -2.56 6.00 17.58
C GLN A 157 -1.56 6.80 16.76
N THR A 158 -1.66 8.13 16.77
CA THR A 158 -0.68 9.02 16.13
C THR A 158 0.12 9.77 17.15
N VAL A 159 1.43 9.90 16.90
CA VAL A 159 2.29 10.74 17.73
C VAL A 159 1.95 12.20 17.45
N VAL A 160 1.73 12.99 18.49
CA VAL A 160 1.57 14.45 18.42
C VAL A 160 2.94 15.10 18.63
N GLU A 161 3.55 14.84 19.79
CA GLU A 161 4.88 15.33 20.20
C GLU A 161 5.44 14.44 21.30
N GLY A 162 6.70 13.99 21.17
CA GLY A 162 7.33 13.13 22.19
C GLY A 162 6.51 11.87 22.47
N GLU A 163 6.08 11.69 23.73
CA GLU A 163 5.22 10.58 24.16
C GLU A 163 3.72 10.90 24.07
N LEU A 164 3.35 12.13 23.69
CA LEU A 164 1.95 12.53 23.53
C LEU A 164 1.38 11.88 22.28
N MET A 165 0.34 11.09 22.48
CA MET A 165 -0.39 10.38 21.43
C MET A 165 -1.82 10.87 21.35
N GLU A 166 -2.43 10.79 20.18
CA GLU A 166 -3.86 10.96 19.98
C GLU A 166 -4.43 9.69 19.32
N ARG A 167 -5.69 9.37 19.62
CA ARG A 167 -6.41 8.25 19.00
C ARG A 167 -7.08 8.76 17.72
N ARG A 168 -6.99 7.97 16.65
CA ARG A 168 -7.66 8.21 15.36
C ARG A 168 -8.33 6.92 14.87
N VAL A 169 -9.14 7.04 13.82
CA VAL A 169 -9.81 5.91 13.16
C VAL A 169 -9.53 5.97 11.67
N ALA A 170 -8.96 4.91 11.12
CA ALA A 170 -8.80 4.68 9.69
C ALA A 170 -10.09 4.07 9.15
N CYS A 171 -10.47 4.42 7.93
CA CYS A 171 -11.74 4.03 7.34
C CYS A 171 -11.55 3.65 5.87
N VAL A 172 -12.09 2.51 5.47
CA VAL A 172 -12.32 2.21 4.06
C VAL A 172 -13.48 3.09 3.56
N PRO A 173 -13.35 3.80 2.43
CA PRO A 173 -14.46 4.54 1.85
C PRO A 173 -15.71 3.68 1.60
N ASP A 174 -16.89 4.22 1.91
CA ASP A 174 -18.17 3.49 1.86
C ASP A 174 -18.57 3.03 0.44
N ASP A 175 -18.01 3.67 -0.59
CA ASP A 175 -18.24 3.36 -1.99
C ASP A 175 -17.30 2.28 -2.56
N ILE A 176 -16.38 1.74 -1.75
CA ILE A 176 -15.54 0.60 -2.11
C ILE A 176 -16.22 -0.70 -1.69
N GLU A 177 -16.44 -1.58 -2.67
CA GLU A 177 -16.96 -2.92 -2.40
C GLU A 177 -15.87 -3.83 -1.81
N ARG A 178 -15.77 -3.84 -0.48
CA ARG A 178 -14.80 -4.65 0.29
C ARG A 178 -14.81 -6.14 -0.06
N SER A 179 -15.95 -6.70 -0.50
CA SER A 179 -16.10 -8.12 -0.86
C SER A 179 -15.17 -8.55 -2.01
N ARG A 180 -14.67 -7.61 -2.83
CA ARG A 180 -13.77 -7.83 -3.97
C ARG A 180 -12.31 -8.06 -3.57
N VAL A 181 -11.95 -7.78 -2.32
CA VAL A 181 -10.58 -7.78 -1.84
C VAL A 181 -10.25 -9.02 -1.02
N ARG A 182 -9.06 -9.59 -1.21
CA ARG A 182 -8.47 -10.59 -0.33
C ARG A 182 -7.05 -10.17 0.05
N PHE A 183 -6.61 -10.59 1.24
CA PHE A 183 -5.26 -10.31 1.74
C PHE A 183 -4.53 -11.59 2.12
N MET A 184 -3.25 -11.66 1.79
CA MET A 184 -2.38 -12.76 2.19
C MET A 184 -0.99 -12.30 2.64
N VAL A 185 -0.40 -13.05 3.56
CA VAL A 185 1.02 -12.90 3.87
C VAL A 185 1.80 -13.66 2.81
N GLY A 186 2.85 -13.04 2.27
CA GLY A 186 3.71 -13.67 1.27
C GLY A 186 4.99 -12.89 1.02
N ASP A 187 6.01 -13.61 0.53
CA ASP A 187 7.28 -13.01 0.14
C ASP A 187 7.25 -12.65 -1.35
N ALA A 188 7.44 -11.37 -1.68
CA ALA A 188 7.53 -10.90 -3.06
C ALA A 188 8.75 -11.46 -3.81
N CYS A 189 9.81 -11.86 -3.11
CA CYS A 189 10.96 -12.55 -3.68
C CYS A 189 10.71 -14.05 -3.91
N ALA A 190 9.65 -14.62 -3.34
CA ALA A 190 9.30 -16.03 -3.42
C ALA A 190 7.77 -16.23 -3.53
N LEU A 191 7.16 -15.55 -4.51
CA LEU A 191 5.71 -15.56 -4.69
C LEU A 191 5.20 -16.98 -4.95
N PRO A 192 4.07 -17.39 -4.33
CA PRO A 192 3.49 -18.70 -4.55
C PRO A 192 3.01 -18.87 -5.99
N ASP A 193 2.57 -20.08 -6.33
CA ASP A 193 1.96 -20.32 -7.62
C ASP A 193 0.58 -19.66 -7.70
N LEU A 194 0.55 -18.43 -8.21
CA LEU A 194 -0.64 -17.64 -8.44
C LEU A 194 -1.00 -17.67 -9.94
N ARG A 195 -2.30 -17.60 -10.22
CA ARG A 195 -2.78 -17.36 -11.59
C ARG A 195 -2.32 -15.98 -12.08
N PRO A 196 -2.09 -15.79 -13.38
CA PRO A 196 -1.70 -14.48 -13.90
C PRO A 196 -2.81 -13.42 -13.73
N PHE A 197 -2.40 -12.18 -13.51
CA PHE A 197 -3.24 -11.01 -13.29
C PHE A 197 -3.24 -10.08 -14.51
N ASP A 198 -4.30 -9.29 -14.66
CA ASP A 198 -4.39 -8.22 -15.67
C ASP A 198 -3.60 -7.00 -15.24
N ALA A 199 -3.55 -6.72 -13.93
CA ALA A 199 -2.79 -5.62 -13.34
C ALA A 199 -1.94 -6.11 -12.16
N ILE A 200 -0.68 -5.68 -12.10
CA ILE A 200 0.19 -5.84 -10.93
C ILE A 200 0.66 -4.45 -10.51
N LEU A 201 0.54 -4.14 -9.24
CA LEU A 201 1.04 -2.90 -8.64
C LEU A 201 2.07 -3.25 -7.57
N ALA A 202 3.21 -2.55 -7.59
CA ALA A 202 4.19 -2.61 -6.51
C ALA A 202 4.67 -1.19 -6.20
N SER A 203 4.17 -0.63 -5.09
CA SER A 203 4.47 0.75 -4.69
C SER A 203 5.43 0.82 -3.52
N ASN A 204 6.47 1.63 -3.65
CA ASN A 204 7.58 1.80 -2.70
C ASN A 204 8.25 0.48 -2.26
N LEU A 205 8.15 -0.57 -3.10
CA LEU A 205 8.56 -1.93 -2.76
C LEU A 205 9.97 -2.30 -3.22
N ILE A 206 10.31 -2.08 -4.51
CA ILE A 206 11.47 -2.76 -5.12
C ILE A 206 12.82 -2.46 -4.43
N CYS A 207 12.96 -1.28 -3.81
CA CYS A 207 14.16 -0.89 -3.07
C CYS A 207 14.14 -1.33 -1.59
N ARG A 208 13.16 -2.14 -1.21
CA ARG A 208 12.98 -2.76 0.10
C ARG A 208 13.07 -4.29 0.06
N LEU A 209 13.19 -4.86 -1.13
CA LEU A 209 13.32 -6.31 -1.34
C LEU A 209 14.77 -6.75 -1.11
N PRO A 210 15.01 -7.88 -0.42
CA PRO A 210 16.36 -8.42 -0.27
C PRO A 210 16.93 -8.94 -1.61
N ASP A 211 16.07 -9.42 -2.51
CA ASP A 211 16.41 -9.81 -3.88
C ASP A 211 15.33 -9.30 -4.87
N PRO A 212 15.43 -8.05 -5.33
CA PRO A 212 14.46 -7.48 -6.27
C PRO A 212 14.43 -8.21 -7.62
N MET A 213 15.53 -8.84 -8.03
CA MET A 213 15.56 -9.57 -9.31
C MET A 213 14.69 -10.82 -9.28
N SER A 214 14.54 -11.49 -8.13
CA SER A 214 13.60 -12.61 -8.00
C SER A 214 12.14 -12.17 -8.19
N PHE A 215 11.76 -10.98 -7.69
CA PHE A 215 10.45 -10.41 -7.99
C PHE A 215 10.29 -10.11 -9.49
N PHE A 216 11.25 -9.44 -10.13
CA PHE A 216 11.15 -9.12 -11.56
C PHE A 216 11.04 -10.37 -12.44
N ARG A 217 11.81 -11.43 -12.16
CA ARG A 217 11.74 -12.70 -12.89
C ARG A 217 10.38 -13.39 -12.77
N SER A 218 9.59 -13.08 -11.74
CA SER A 218 8.24 -13.63 -11.60
C SER A 218 7.18 -12.91 -12.46
N LEU A 219 7.42 -11.65 -12.84
CA LEU A 219 6.45 -10.80 -13.55
C LEU A 219 5.96 -11.38 -14.88
N PRO A 220 6.81 -11.98 -15.76
CA PRO A 220 6.34 -12.58 -17.00
C PRO A 220 5.31 -13.71 -16.78
N ARG A 221 5.45 -14.49 -15.70
CA ARG A 221 4.50 -15.55 -15.36
C ARG A 221 3.24 -14.98 -14.72
N LEU A 222 3.39 -13.97 -13.87
CA LEU A 222 2.30 -13.40 -13.10
C LEU A 222 1.44 -12.40 -13.88
N THR A 223 1.88 -11.92 -15.04
CA THR A 223 1.14 -10.95 -15.83
C THR A 223 0.57 -11.62 -17.08
N LYS A 224 -0.73 -11.44 -17.33
CA LYS A 224 -1.37 -11.88 -18.59
C LYS A 224 -0.76 -11.15 -19.80
N GLN A 225 -0.93 -11.73 -20.99
CA GLN A 225 -0.53 -11.06 -22.24
C GLN A 225 -1.28 -9.73 -22.38
N GLY A 226 -0.57 -8.65 -22.71
CA GLY A 226 -1.15 -7.30 -22.75
C GLY A 226 -1.45 -6.69 -21.38
N GLY A 227 -1.25 -7.42 -20.27
CA GLY A 227 -1.46 -6.93 -18.91
C GLY A 227 -0.47 -5.85 -18.49
N ILE A 228 -0.80 -5.17 -17.40
CA ILE A 228 -0.10 -3.97 -16.92
C ILE A 228 0.65 -4.26 -15.62
N VAL A 229 1.88 -3.75 -15.52
CA VAL A 229 2.66 -3.70 -14.28
C VAL A 229 2.98 -2.24 -13.95
N VAL A 230 2.59 -1.79 -12.76
CA VAL A 230 2.90 -0.47 -12.23
C VAL A 230 3.95 -0.60 -11.13
N LEU A 231 5.12 -0.01 -11.35
CA LEU A 231 6.22 0.00 -10.39
C LEU A 231 6.47 1.44 -9.94
N ILE A 232 6.37 1.70 -8.64
CA ILE A 232 6.56 3.01 -8.05
C ILE A 232 7.66 2.90 -7.01
N SER A 233 8.72 3.69 -7.11
CA SER A 233 9.83 3.61 -6.14
C SER A 233 10.63 4.90 -6.05
N PRO A 234 11.04 5.32 -4.83
CA PRO A 234 11.95 6.44 -4.64
C PRO A 234 13.43 6.05 -4.86
N TYR A 235 13.70 4.77 -5.14
CA TYR A 235 15.05 4.22 -5.32
C TYR A 235 15.99 4.50 -4.15
N SER A 236 15.47 4.53 -2.92
CA SER A 236 16.24 4.94 -1.73
C SER A 236 17.38 4.00 -1.37
N TRP A 237 17.40 2.77 -1.92
CA TRP A 237 18.38 1.70 -1.72
C TRP A 237 19.20 1.82 -0.42
N LEU A 238 18.80 1.02 0.58
CA LEU A 238 19.46 1.01 1.89
C LEU A 238 19.90 -0.41 2.20
N GLU A 239 21.13 -0.58 2.68
CA GLU A 239 21.71 -1.90 2.97
C GLU A 239 20.97 -2.65 4.08
N ALA A 240 20.26 -1.91 4.95
CA ALA A 240 19.35 -2.49 5.94
C ALA A 240 18.19 -3.28 5.32
N TRP A 241 17.89 -3.07 4.04
CA TRP A 241 16.79 -3.70 3.30
C TRP A 241 17.28 -4.59 2.17
N THR A 242 18.18 -4.07 1.35
CA THR A 242 18.70 -4.77 0.18
C THR A 242 20.23 -4.78 0.26
N PRO A 243 20.87 -5.95 0.31
CA PRO A 243 22.32 -6.04 0.26
C PRO A 243 22.87 -5.24 -0.93
N LYS A 244 24.01 -4.54 -0.74
CA LYS A 244 24.58 -3.66 -1.78
C LYS A 244 24.77 -4.34 -3.14
N SER A 245 25.11 -5.63 -3.12
CA SER A 245 25.27 -6.48 -4.32
C SER A 245 23.97 -6.73 -5.09
N GLN A 246 22.82 -6.52 -4.47
CA GLN A 246 21.49 -6.73 -5.04
C GLN A 246 20.81 -5.41 -5.47
N TRP A 247 21.49 -4.27 -5.33
CA TRP A 247 20.96 -2.99 -5.77
C TRP A 247 20.86 -2.98 -7.29
N LEU A 248 19.68 -2.64 -7.82
CA LEU A 248 19.49 -2.52 -9.26
C LEU A 248 20.27 -1.32 -9.86
N GLY A 249 20.53 -0.30 -9.05
CA GLY A 249 21.27 0.91 -9.41
C GLY A 249 21.55 1.78 -8.17
N GLY A 250 21.92 3.05 -8.38
CA GLY A 250 22.28 3.95 -7.27
C GLY A 250 23.72 3.75 -6.77
N TYR A 251 24.62 3.32 -7.66
CA TYR A 251 26.03 3.10 -7.38
C TYR A 251 26.90 3.46 -8.59
N TRP A 252 28.22 3.49 -8.40
CA TRP A 252 29.21 3.72 -9.45
C TRP A 252 29.77 2.37 -9.94
N SER A 253 29.90 2.19 -11.26
CA SER A 253 30.52 0.98 -11.82
C SER A 253 31.96 0.83 -11.33
N LYS A 254 32.44 -0.42 -11.32
CA LYS A 254 33.82 -0.74 -10.89
C LYS A 254 34.84 -0.61 -12.02
N ASP A 255 34.38 -0.32 -13.24
CA ASP A 255 35.21 -0.23 -14.43
C ASP A 255 36.01 1.09 -14.47
N GLU A 256 37.07 1.13 -15.28
CA GLU A 256 37.84 2.36 -15.51
C GLU A 256 36.90 3.48 -16.00
N GLY A 257 36.96 4.63 -15.31
CA GLY A 257 36.11 5.80 -15.60
C GLY A 257 34.86 5.94 -14.73
N ALA A 258 34.53 4.97 -13.85
CA ALA A 258 33.46 5.02 -12.86
C ALA A 258 32.14 5.64 -13.39
N VAL A 259 31.32 4.84 -14.05
CA VAL A 259 30.06 5.30 -14.64
C VAL A 259 28.93 5.19 -13.62
N ALA A 260 28.13 6.24 -13.47
CA ALA A 260 26.95 6.21 -12.60
C ALA A 260 25.90 5.22 -13.13
N VAL A 261 25.61 4.17 -12.36
CA VAL A 261 24.56 3.20 -12.67
C VAL A 261 23.25 3.70 -12.06
N ARG A 262 22.31 4.12 -12.92
CA ARG A 262 21.02 4.70 -12.51
C ARG A 262 19.94 3.62 -12.45
N THR A 263 19.20 3.57 -11.35
CA THR A 263 18.12 2.58 -11.13
C THR A 263 17.06 2.62 -12.23
N ALA A 264 16.60 3.82 -12.63
CA ALA A 264 15.57 3.96 -13.67
C ALA A 264 16.02 3.34 -15.01
N LYS A 265 17.27 3.58 -15.42
CA LYS A 265 17.83 2.99 -16.66
C LYS A 265 17.91 1.47 -16.56
N ARG A 266 18.44 0.95 -15.45
CA ARG A 266 18.55 -0.51 -15.22
C ARG A 266 17.19 -1.19 -15.11
N LEU A 267 16.19 -0.52 -14.52
CA LEU A 267 14.82 -0.98 -14.48
C LEU A 267 14.25 -1.12 -15.89
N GLN A 268 14.47 -0.12 -16.75
CA GLN A 268 14.03 -0.19 -18.14
C GLN A 268 14.67 -1.34 -18.91
N GLU A 269 15.98 -1.53 -18.79
CA GLU A 269 16.70 -2.65 -19.42
C GLU A 269 16.20 -4.01 -18.91
N VAL A 270 15.92 -4.14 -17.61
CA VAL A 270 15.37 -5.38 -17.03
C VAL A 270 13.96 -5.66 -17.53
N MET A 271 13.07 -4.67 -17.49
CA MET A 271 11.68 -4.83 -17.92
C MET A 271 11.58 -5.12 -19.43
N ASP A 272 12.38 -4.42 -20.24
CA ASP A 272 12.49 -4.67 -21.69
C ASP A 272 12.93 -6.11 -22.00
N GLY A 273 13.99 -6.57 -21.32
CA GLY A 273 14.48 -7.95 -21.45
C GLY A 273 13.49 -9.02 -20.96
N LEU A 274 12.53 -8.63 -20.11
CA LEU A 274 11.44 -9.49 -19.64
C LEU A 274 10.19 -9.44 -20.54
N GLY A 275 10.22 -8.67 -21.64
CA GLY A 275 9.11 -8.58 -22.58
C GLY A 275 8.04 -7.55 -22.19
N PHE A 276 8.43 -6.47 -21.53
CA PHE A 276 7.53 -5.38 -21.16
C PHE A 276 7.93 -4.05 -21.79
N ASP A 277 6.96 -3.35 -22.37
CA ASP A 277 7.15 -2.03 -22.94
C ASP A 277 6.78 -0.94 -21.92
N LEU A 278 7.65 0.06 -21.76
CA LEU A 278 7.33 1.25 -20.96
C LEU A 278 6.28 2.07 -21.71
N VAL A 279 5.07 2.17 -21.15
CA VAL A 279 3.96 2.93 -21.76
C VAL A 279 3.70 4.27 -21.08
N HIS A 280 4.18 4.44 -19.84
CA HIS A 280 4.07 5.70 -19.12
C HIS A 280 5.06 5.80 -17.96
N GLN A 281 5.42 7.03 -17.59
CA GLN A 281 6.17 7.32 -16.37
C GLN A 281 5.77 8.70 -15.84
N GLU A 282 5.76 8.85 -14.52
CA GLU A 282 5.52 10.11 -13.84
C GLU A 282 6.17 10.17 -12.46
N ASP A 283 6.30 11.37 -11.92
CA ASP A 283 6.71 11.61 -10.53
C ASP A 283 5.49 11.49 -9.61
N VAL A 284 5.58 10.63 -8.60
CA VAL A 284 4.51 10.32 -7.66
C VAL A 284 4.94 10.76 -6.26
N PRO A 285 4.58 11.98 -5.82
CA PRO A 285 4.95 12.45 -4.48
C PRO A 285 4.21 11.65 -3.40
N PHE A 286 4.81 11.47 -2.23
CA PHE A 286 4.18 10.82 -1.08
C PHE A 286 4.62 11.47 0.22
N MET A 287 3.80 11.30 1.26
CA MET A 287 4.04 11.87 2.58
C MET A 287 3.77 10.85 3.67
N ILE A 288 4.75 10.60 4.53
CA ILE A 288 4.57 9.82 5.77
C ILE A 288 4.71 10.79 6.94
N ARG A 289 3.70 10.85 7.80
CA ARG A 289 3.74 11.67 9.02
C ARG A 289 4.39 10.88 10.15
N GLU A 290 5.46 11.42 10.74
CA GLU A 290 6.08 10.84 11.94
C GLU A 290 5.38 11.35 13.21
N HIS A 291 5.18 12.66 13.30
CA HIS A 291 4.40 13.31 14.35
C HIS A 291 3.86 14.66 13.86
N ALA A 292 3.16 15.44 14.69
CA ALA A 292 2.42 16.62 14.25
C ALA A 292 3.28 17.66 13.50
N ARG A 293 4.58 17.73 13.80
CA ARG A 293 5.53 18.71 13.25
C ARG A 293 6.67 18.11 12.41
N LYS A 294 6.67 16.80 12.15
CA LYS A 294 7.72 16.13 11.37
C LYS A 294 7.12 15.13 10.40
N TYR A 295 7.54 15.25 9.15
CA TYR A 295 7.03 14.49 8.04
C TYR A 295 8.20 14.04 7.15
N GLN A 296 8.00 12.92 6.47
CA GLN A 296 8.87 12.45 5.40
C GLN A 296 8.14 12.69 4.08
N TRP A 297 8.63 13.68 3.35
CA TRP A 297 8.21 13.90 1.98
C TRP A 297 9.17 13.15 1.04
N GLY A 298 8.62 12.42 0.09
CA GLY A 298 9.39 11.73 -0.93
C GLY A 298 8.76 11.90 -2.31
N MET A 299 9.60 11.71 -3.32
CA MET A 299 9.18 11.66 -4.72
C MET A 299 9.56 10.29 -5.29
N SER A 300 8.56 9.48 -5.59
CA SER A 300 8.78 8.18 -6.23
C SER A 300 8.68 8.31 -7.74
N HIS A 301 9.54 7.60 -8.46
CA HIS A 301 9.39 7.43 -9.90
C HIS A 301 8.36 6.32 -10.14
N GLY A 302 7.20 6.68 -10.69
CA GLY A 302 6.16 5.77 -11.13
C GLY A 302 6.36 5.39 -12.59
N THR A 303 6.33 4.09 -12.89
CA THR A 303 6.48 3.56 -14.25
C THR A 303 5.39 2.54 -14.52
N VAL A 304 4.81 2.60 -15.72
CA VAL A 304 3.75 1.70 -16.18
C VAL A 304 4.27 0.91 -17.37
N TRP A 305 4.16 -0.41 -17.25
CA TRP A 305 4.72 -1.36 -18.19
C TRP A 305 3.61 -2.23 -18.74
N LYS A 306 3.57 -2.41 -20.06
CA LYS A 306 2.64 -3.32 -20.72
C LYS A 306 3.38 -4.58 -21.17
N LYS A 307 2.89 -5.75 -20.80
CA LYS A 307 3.47 -7.01 -21.27
C LYS A 307 3.19 -7.16 -22.77
N ARG A 308 4.23 -7.46 -23.55
CA ARG A 308 4.09 -7.76 -24.98
C ARG A 308 3.16 -8.95 -25.18
N THR A 309 2.23 -8.83 -26.12
CA THR A 309 1.50 -9.98 -26.64
C THR A 309 2.48 -10.76 -27.51
N GLY A 310 2.71 -12.04 -27.20
CA GLY A 310 3.46 -12.90 -28.11
C GLY A 310 2.82 -12.89 -29.50
N GLU A 311 3.64 -12.91 -30.54
CA GLU A 311 3.19 -13.24 -31.90
C GLU A 311 2.51 -14.61 -31.96
#